data_AF-A0ABD0SGT4-F1
#
_entry.id   AF-A0ABD0SGT4-F1
#
_cell.length_a   1.000
_cell.length_b   1.000
_cell.length_c   1.000
_cell.angle_alpha   90.00
_cell.angle_beta   90.00
_cell.angle_gamma   90.00
#
_symmetry.space_group_name_H-M   'P 1'
#
loop_
_entity.id
_entity.type
_entity.pdbx_description
1 polymer ?
#
loop_
_entity_poly.entity_id
_entity_poly.type
_entity_poly.pdbx_seq_one_letter_code
_entity_poly.pdbx_strand_id
1 'polypeptide(L)'
;MTEKESVDPQLQDFILAETQKQRFQVLVHGLTDTCWDTCMGRPATRLDTKTEVCIMNCVERFIDATTFITKRLMNTTKYRSDSPLEFQ
;
A
#
# COMPACT_ATOMS: atom_id res chain seq x y z
N MET A 1 -23.48 -12.89 33.02
CA MET A 1 -22.60 -11.71 33.04
C MET A 1 -21.97 -11.61 31.67
N THR A 2 -22.58 -10.84 30.76
CA THR A 2 -22.00 -10.51 29.46
C THR A 2 -21.52 -9.07 29.56
N GLU A 3 -20.25 -8.92 29.92
CA GLU A 3 -19.58 -7.63 30.00
C GLU A 3 -19.38 -7.13 28.57
N LYS A 4 -20.17 -6.13 28.19
CA LYS A 4 -20.04 -5.45 26.91
C LYS A 4 -18.86 -4.49 27.09
N GLU A 5 -17.67 -4.95 26.75
CA GLU A 5 -16.45 -4.15 26.80
C GLU A 5 -16.66 -2.92 25.92
N SER A 6 -16.92 -1.77 26.55
CA SER A 6 -17.03 -0.49 25.88
C SER A 6 -15.60 -0.09 25.52
N VAL A 7 -15.17 -0.41 24.30
CA VAL A 7 -13.92 0.11 23.73
C VAL A 7 -13.98 1.63 23.87
N ASP A 8 -12.99 2.20 24.57
CA ASP A 8 -12.87 3.64 24.73
C ASP A 8 -12.83 4.30 23.33
N PRO A 9 -13.75 5.23 23.02
CA PRO A 9 -13.76 5.91 21.72
C PRO A 9 -12.40 6.53 21.36
N GLN A 10 -11.66 7.05 22.34
CA GLN A 10 -10.33 7.61 22.12
C GLN A 10 -9.31 6.54 21.70
N LEU A 11 -9.40 5.34 22.29
CA LEU A 11 -8.56 4.21 21.93
C LEU A 11 -8.91 3.72 20.52
N GLN A 12 -10.20 3.70 20.16
CA GLN A 12 -10.63 3.31 18.83
C GLN A 12 -10.08 4.24 17.76
N ASP A 13 -10.14 5.56 17.96
CA ASP A 13 -9.58 6.55 17.04
C ASP A 13 -8.06 6.41 16.92
N PHE A 14 -7.37 6.17 18.03
CA PHE A 14 -5.93 5.91 18.04
C PHE A 14 -5.55 4.67 17.22
N ILE A 15 -6.28 3.56 17.41
CA ILE A 15 -6.04 2.31 16.66
C ILE A 15 -6.24 2.53 15.16
N LEU A 16 -7.29 3.27 14.76
CA LEU A 16 -7.55 3.56 13.36
C LEU A 16 -6.41 4.37 12.74
N ALA A 17 -5.92 5.40 13.42
CA ALA A 17 -4.81 6.23 12.96
C ALA A 17 -3.50 5.43 12.82
N GLU A 18 -3.13 4.65 13.84
CA GLU A 18 -1.90 3.83 13.78
C GLU A 18 -2.02 2.70 12.75
N THR A 19 -3.20 2.11 12.56
CA THR A 19 -3.44 1.12 11.50
C THR A 19 -3.22 1.73 10.11
N GLN A 20 -3.72 2.93 9.85
CA GLN A 20 -3.49 3.62 8.57
C GLN A 20 -2.01 3.90 8.34
N LYS A 21 -1.31 4.36 9.38
CA LYS A 21 0.14 4.62 9.33
C LYS A 21 0.92 3.32 9.06
N GLN A 22 0.59 2.23 9.73
CA GLN A 22 1.22 0.93 9.50
C GLN A 22 1.02 0.46 8.05
N ARG A 23 -0.20 0.57 7.52
CA ARG A 23 -0.49 0.23 6.10
C ARG A 23 0.34 1.08 5.14
N PHE A 24 0.48 2.37 5.42
CA PHE A 24 1.34 3.25 4.64
C PHE A 24 2.82 2.82 4.69
N GLN A 25 3.34 2.46 5.87
CA GLN A 25 4.71 1.97 5.99
C GLN A 25 4.94 0.68 5.18
N VAL A 26 3.99 -0.27 5.24
CA VAL A 26 4.06 -1.50 4.43
C VAL A 26 4.10 -1.18 2.94
N LEU A 27 3.27 -0.24 2.48
CA LEU A 27 3.29 0.21 1.08
C LEU A 27 4.64 0.83 0.70
N VAL A 28 5.17 1.72 1.54
CA VAL A 28 6.47 2.37 1.30
C VAL A 28 7.60 1.34 1.23
N HIS A 29 7.62 0.36 2.14
CA HIS A 29 8.61 -0.72 2.10
C HIS A 29 8.48 -1.56 0.83
N GLY A 30 7.26 -1.98 0.45
CA GLY A 30 7.05 -2.75 -0.78
C GLY A 30 7.45 -2.00 -2.06
N LEU A 31 7.15 -0.69 -2.13
CA LEU A 31 7.61 0.17 -3.23
C LEU A 31 9.13 0.31 -3.23
N THR A 32 9.73 0.47 -2.05
CA THR A 32 11.18 0.60 -1.90
C THR A 32 11.87 -0.66 -2.43
N ASP A 33 11.46 -1.85 -1.99
CA ASP A 33 12.05 -3.11 -2.41
C ASP A 33 11.91 -3.31 -3.92
N THR A 34 10.71 -3.11 -4.47
CA THR A 34 10.44 -3.29 -5.90
C THR A 34 11.25 -2.31 -6.76
N CYS A 35 11.27 -1.03 -6.39
CA CYS A 35 11.98 -0.02 -7.17
C CYS A 35 13.49 -0.08 -6.96
N TRP A 36 13.95 -0.56 -5.81
CA TRP A 36 15.35 -0.87 -5.58
C TRP A 36 15.82 -1.95 -6.57
N ASP A 37 15.16 -3.09 -6.61
CA ASP A 37 15.52 -4.19 -7.52
C ASP A 37 15.42 -3.81 -9.00
N THR A 38 14.49 -2.91 -9.34
CA THR A 38 14.27 -2.46 -10.72
C THR A 38 15.29 -1.42 -11.20
N CYS A 39 15.65 -0.47 -10.33
CA CYS A 39 16.38 0.74 -10.74
C CYS A 39 17.81 0.82 -10.22
N MET A 40 18.14 0.15 -9.11
CA MET A 40 19.48 0.22 -8.54
C MET A 40 20.44 -0.71 -9.25
N GLY A 41 21.49 -0.12 -9.82
CA GLY A 41 22.67 -0.83 -10.31
C GLY A 41 23.72 -0.95 -9.22
N ARG A 42 24.84 -0.22 -9.39
CA ARG A 42 25.92 -0.19 -8.40
C ARG A 42 25.65 0.91 -7.36
N PRO A 43 25.60 0.58 -6.05
CA PRO A 43 25.44 1.59 -5.01
C PRO A 43 26.62 2.57 -5.03
N ALA A 44 26.31 3.86 -4.92
CA ALA A 44 27.28 4.94 -4.79
C ALA A 44 26.90 5.83 -3.61
N THR A 45 27.77 6.77 -3.24
CA THR A 45 27.50 7.71 -2.12
C THR A 45 26.34 8.66 -2.39
N ARG A 46 25.97 8.83 -3.66
CA ARG A 46 24.80 9.59 -4.12
C ARG A 46 24.17 8.84 -5.29
N LEU A 47 22.84 8.94 -5.40
CA LEU A 47 22.15 8.47 -6.59
C LEU A 47 22.55 9.35 -7.77
N ASP A 48 22.86 8.73 -8.90
CA ASP A 48 23.03 9.48 -10.14
C ASP A 48 21.66 9.84 -10.72
N THR A 49 21.62 10.86 -11.57
CA THR A 49 20.36 11.39 -12.12
C THR A 49 19.53 10.34 -12.85
N LYS A 50 20.15 9.32 -13.48
CA LYS A 50 19.38 8.27 -14.17
C LYS A 50 18.67 7.38 -13.16
N THR A 51 19.35 7.02 -12.06
CA THR A 51 18.74 6.24 -10.98
C THR A 51 17.64 7.02 -10.26
N GLU A 52 17.84 8.32 -9.97
CA GLU A 52 16.80 9.17 -9.39
C GLU A 52 15.54 9.21 -10.27
N VAL A 53 15.71 9.47 -11.57
CA VAL A 53 14.61 9.48 -12.54
C VAL A 53 13.95 8.10 -12.68
N CYS A 54 14.74 7.01 -12.64
CA CYS A 54 14.19 5.66 -12.67
C CYS A 54 13.30 5.40 -11.46
N ILE A 55 13.77 5.71 -10.24
CA ILE A 55 13.00 5.48 -9.01
C ILE A 55 11.71 6.30 -9.01
N MET A 56 11.75 7.58 -9.41
CA MET A 56 10.54 8.40 -9.53
C MET A 56 9.52 7.77 -10.49
N ASN A 57 9.97 7.39 -11.68
CA ASN A 57 9.09 6.73 -12.66
C ASN A 57 8.58 5.38 -12.15
N CYS A 58 9.43 4.57 -11.49
CA CYS A 58 9.04 3.27 -10.97
C CYS A 58 7.88 3.39 -9.97
N VAL A 59 7.98 4.32 -9.01
CA VAL A 59 6.93 4.55 -8.02
C VAL A 59 5.63 5.00 -8.68
N GLU A 60 5.70 6.00 -9.59
CA GLU A 60 4.52 6.48 -10.30
C GLU A 60 3.85 5.38 -11.13
N ARG A 61 4.64 4.60 -11.90
CA ARG A 61 4.12 3.51 -12.73
C ARG A 61 3.53 2.38 -11.88
N PHE A 62 4.11 2.07 -10.72
CA PHE A 62 3.58 1.04 -9.82
C PHE A 62 2.20 1.43 -9.27
N ILE A 63 2.06 2.69 -8.82
CA ILE A 63 0.79 3.20 -8.30
C ILE A 63 -0.27 3.23 -9.41
N ASP A 64 0.08 3.69 -10.61
CA ASP A 64 -0.82 3.70 -11.77
C ASP A 64 -1.29 2.29 -12.13
N ALA A 65 -0.37 1.32 -12.21
CA ALA A 65 -0.68 -0.07 -12.54
C ALA A 65 -1.56 -0.72 -11.47
N THR A 66 -1.22 -0.54 -10.19
CA THR A 66 -2.00 -1.09 -9.06
C THR A 66 -3.41 -0.50 -9.04
N THR A 67 -3.54 0.80 -9.28
CA THR A 67 -4.84 1.48 -9.36
C THR A 67 -5.66 0.96 -10.54
N PHE A 68 -5.04 0.79 -11.71
CA PHE A 68 -5.69 0.25 -12.89
C PHE A 68 -6.20 -1.18 -12.67
N ILE A 69 -5.34 -2.06 -12.13
CA ILE A 69 -5.69 -3.46 -11.81
C ILE A 69 -6.82 -3.50 -10.79
N THR A 70 -6.71 -2.76 -9.69
CA THR A 70 -7.74 -2.70 -8.64
C THR A 70 -9.07 -2.23 -9.19
N LYS A 71 -9.10 -1.14 -9.98
CA LYS A 71 -10.32 -0.65 -10.63
C LYS A 71 -10.95 -1.71 -11.53
N ARG A 72 -10.13 -2.42 -12.33
CA ARG A 72 -10.62 -3.49 -13.19
C ARG A 72 -11.18 -4.65 -12.39
N LEU A 73 -10.48 -5.10 -11.35
CA LEU A 73 -10.94 -6.17 -10.46
C LEU A 73 -12.27 -5.80 -9.81
N MET A 74 -12.39 -4.60 -9.22
CA MET A 74 -13.65 -4.09 -8.64
C MET A 74 -14.80 -4.04 -9.65
N ASN A 75 -14.53 -3.65 -10.89
CA ASN A 75 -15.54 -3.64 -11.94
C ASN A 75 -15.95 -5.06 -12.35
N THR A 76 -15.01 -6.01 -12.39
CA THR A 76 -15.32 -7.42 -12.66
C THR A 76 -16.02 -8.12 -11.49
N THR A 77 -15.70 -7.76 -10.25
CA THR A 77 -16.33 -8.34 -9.04
C THR A 77 -17.67 -7.68 -8.69
N LYS A 78 -17.97 -6.47 -9.19
CA LYS A 78 -19.33 -5.92 -9.19
C LYS A 78 -20.33 -6.81 -9.93
N TYR A 79 -19.88 -7.63 -10.88
CA TYR A 79 -20.72 -8.68 -11.50
C TYR A 79 -20.82 -9.96 -10.66
N ARG A 80 -20.10 -10.05 -9.53
CA ARG A 80 -20.01 -11.22 -8.64
C ARG A 80 -20.42 -10.89 -7.19
N SER A 81 -21.09 -9.77 -6.95
CA SER A 81 -21.47 -9.32 -5.60
C SER A 81 -22.70 -10.07 -5.05
N ASP A 82 -22.56 -11.38 -4.89
CA ASP A 82 -23.21 -12.14 -3.83
C ASP A 82 -22.17 -12.74 -2.85
N SER A 83 -20.91 -12.29 -2.86
CA SER A 83 -19.93 -12.71 -1.85
C SER A 83 -18.88 -11.63 -1.56
N PRO A 84 -18.76 -11.16 -0.30
CA PRO A 84 -17.68 -10.30 0.14
C PRO A 84 -16.37 -11.10 0.17
N LEU A 85 -15.35 -10.62 -0.55
CA LEU A 85 -13.98 -11.10 -0.37
C LEU A 85 -13.41 -10.39 0.86
N GLU A 86 -13.30 -11.11 1.97
CA GLU A 86 -12.40 -10.73 3.07
C GLU A 86 -10.96 -10.80 2.56
N PHE A 87 -10.29 -9.65 2.57
CA PHE A 87 -8.84 -9.56 2.45
C PHE A 87 -8.31 -9.49 3.87
N GLN A 88 -7.66 -10.57 4.33
CA GLN A 88 -6.90 -10.60 5.59
C GLN A 88 -5.50 -10.02 5.38
#